data_AF-A0A951P126-F1
#
_entry.id   AF-A0A951P126-F1
#
_cell.length_a   1.000
_cell.length_b   1.000
_cell.length_c   1.000
_cell.angle_alpha   90.00
_cell.angle_beta   90.00
_cell.angle_gamma   90.00
#
_symmetry.space_group_name_H-M   'P 1'
#
loop_
_entity.id
_entity.type
_entity.pdbx_description
1 polymer ?
#
loop_
_entity_poly.entity_id
_entity_poly.type
_entity_poly.pdbx_seq_one_letter_code
_entity_poly.pdbx_strand_id
1 'polypeptide(L)'
;MAFMNQVFKQVRDRVKPPQWASWQTLLFLSIFSVIVAALTTSPPPQVAQRIISSFGWIFLILSVWWFVYEPPVKKKLTAYGLFLGPWIVGALVCVYLFGTIEGRTVPTQTAFISWPPISALIWASPKFVKSDPNTKSPVYSNPTKPKRQDIILVLLANLVISCWFQFYFQIQDWIAQNPALRAEDFSRSAFVWQPQRFDRAAALSRGADILNLAAQNVRTELEGKPWGQVERWLQQLDQQVPRLRQQVRDQLPRSTEADLWTLNGRVISSAYDLQLQALWNRPNSRRQGYELTRTCRITQTRKTGTPSEFNFNSPAPPATAPARPQIVGTVQCGAIDPPRQIEPTRS
;
A
#
# COMPACT_ATOMS: atom_id res chain seq x y z
N MET A 1 -12.50 -41.92 -33.01
CA MET A 1 -11.05 -41.87 -33.36
C MET A 1 -10.73 -40.95 -34.54
N ALA A 2 -11.57 -40.82 -35.58
CA ALA A 2 -11.30 -39.95 -36.73
C ALA A 2 -11.21 -38.45 -36.40
N PHE A 3 -12.03 -37.95 -35.46
CA PHE A 3 -11.97 -36.54 -35.01
C PHE A 3 -10.66 -36.21 -34.28
N MET A 4 -10.19 -37.07 -33.38
CA MET A 4 -8.87 -36.89 -32.75
C MET A 4 -7.74 -36.94 -33.77
N ASN A 5 -7.82 -37.82 -34.77
CA ASN A 5 -6.83 -37.84 -35.84
C ASN A 5 -6.87 -36.58 -36.71
N GLN A 6 -8.05 -36.00 -36.99
CA GLN A 6 -8.17 -34.74 -37.72
C GLN A 6 -7.67 -33.54 -36.90
N VAL A 7 -8.02 -33.46 -35.62
CA VAL A 7 -7.51 -32.42 -34.71
C VAL A 7 -5.99 -32.55 -34.57
N PHE A 8 -5.47 -33.77 -34.39
CA PHE A 8 -4.03 -34.03 -34.30
C PHE A 8 -3.30 -33.73 -35.61
N LYS A 9 -3.94 -33.94 -36.77
CA LYS A 9 -3.38 -33.56 -38.08
C LYS A 9 -3.39 -32.05 -38.28
N GLN A 10 -4.48 -31.35 -37.92
CA GLN A 10 -4.56 -29.89 -37.98
C GLN A 10 -3.60 -29.19 -37.03
N VAL A 11 -3.43 -29.72 -35.81
CA VAL A 11 -2.43 -29.23 -34.85
C VAL A 11 -1.04 -29.47 -35.42
N ARG A 12 -0.73 -30.70 -35.85
CA ARG A 12 0.57 -31.05 -36.44
C ARG A 12 0.91 -30.24 -37.68
N ASP A 13 -0.03 -29.98 -38.58
CA ASP A 13 0.22 -29.21 -39.81
C ASP A 13 0.42 -27.71 -39.53
N ARG A 14 -0.14 -27.18 -38.43
CA ARG A 14 0.16 -25.81 -37.93
C ARG A 14 1.47 -25.70 -37.17
N VAL A 15 1.89 -26.80 -36.57
CA VAL A 15 3.00 -26.88 -35.61
C VAL A 15 4.28 -27.40 -36.27
N LYS A 16 4.18 -28.06 -37.42
CA LYS A 16 5.34 -28.50 -38.20
C LYS A 16 6.00 -27.28 -38.84
N PRO A 17 7.24 -26.96 -38.45
CA PRO A 17 7.89 -25.76 -38.94
C PRO A 17 8.07 -25.85 -40.46
N PRO A 18 7.73 -24.80 -41.23
CA PRO A 18 7.92 -24.81 -42.68
C PRO A 18 9.42 -24.83 -43.04
N GLN A 19 10.31 -24.41 -42.12
CA GLN A 19 11.76 -24.38 -42.28
C GLN A 19 12.47 -24.62 -40.93
N TRP A 20 13.70 -25.17 -40.96
CA TRP A 20 14.52 -25.46 -39.77
C TRP A 20 14.85 -24.20 -38.92
N ALA A 21 14.96 -23.04 -39.56
CA ALA A 21 15.07 -21.74 -38.91
C ALA A 21 13.69 -21.05 -38.86
N SER A 22 12.90 -21.34 -37.83
CA SER A 22 11.59 -20.69 -37.60
C SER A 22 11.38 -20.39 -36.12
N TRP A 23 10.50 -19.44 -35.79
CA TRP A 23 10.18 -19.11 -34.39
C TRP A 23 9.62 -20.33 -33.62
N GLN A 24 8.97 -21.26 -34.32
CA GLN A 24 8.42 -22.49 -33.75
C GLN A 24 9.53 -23.39 -33.18
N THR A 25 10.68 -23.50 -33.84
CA THR A 25 11.81 -24.31 -33.32
C THR A 25 12.39 -23.71 -32.04
N LEU A 26 12.49 -22.38 -31.96
CA LEU A 26 12.89 -21.70 -30.72
C LEU A 26 11.86 -21.88 -29.61
N LEU A 27 10.55 -21.85 -29.92
CA LEU A 27 9.50 -22.12 -28.94
C LEU A 27 9.61 -23.55 -28.39
N PHE A 28 9.86 -24.52 -29.27
CA PHE A 28 10.07 -25.90 -28.86
C PHE A 28 11.31 -26.09 -28.01
N LEU A 29 12.42 -25.44 -28.36
CA LEU A 29 13.63 -25.44 -27.54
C LEU A 29 13.38 -24.83 -26.16
N SER A 30 12.56 -23.78 -26.07
CA SER A 30 12.14 -23.19 -24.80
C SER A 30 11.36 -24.20 -23.94
N ILE A 31 10.31 -24.81 -24.51
CA ILE A 31 9.48 -25.79 -23.82
C ILE A 31 10.31 -27.01 -23.39
N PHE A 32 11.13 -27.53 -24.30
CA PHE A 32 12.04 -28.64 -24.01
C PHE A 32 12.98 -28.29 -22.86
N SER A 33 13.58 -27.10 -22.88
CA SER A 33 14.48 -26.64 -21.84
C SER A 33 13.79 -26.50 -20.48
N VAL A 34 12.55 -26.00 -20.43
CA VAL A 34 11.75 -25.96 -19.18
C VAL A 34 11.43 -27.37 -18.68
N ILE A 35 11.05 -28.29 -19.56
CA ILE A 35 10.77 -29.70 -19.20
C ILE A 35 12.03 -30.36 -18.63
N VAL A 36 13.18 -30.20 -19.29
CA VAL A 36 14.46 -30.75 -18.81
C VAL A 36 14.84 -30.13 -17.46
N ALA A 37 14.65 -28.81 -17.28
CA ALA A 37 14.88 -28.16 -16.00
C ALA A 37 13.97 -28.71 -14.89
N ALA A 38 12.70 -29.01 -15.20
CA ALA A 38 11.75 -29.58 -14.23
C ALA A 38 12.07 -31.04 -13.87
N LEU A 39 12.59 -31.82 -14.82
CA LEU A 39 12.99 -33.21 -14.61
C LEU A 39 14.38 -33.35 -13.96
N THR A 40 15.18 -32.29 -13.94
CA THR A 40 16.50 -32.28 -13.30
C THR A 40 16.34 -32.11 -11.79
N THR A 41 16.20 -33.21 -11.07
CA THR A 41 16.28 -33.25 -9.60
C THR A 41 17.74 -33.13 -9.15
N SER A 42 18.27 -31.91 -9.11
CA SER A 42 19.64 -31.67 -8.61
C SER A 42 19.63 -31.35 -7.09
N PRO A 43 20.54 -31.94 -6.28
CA PRO A 43 20.75 -31.50 -4.91
C PRO A 43 21.26 -30.03 -4.87
N PRO A 44 21.00 -29.29 -3.78
CA PRO A 44 21.43 -27.90 -3.67
C PRO A 44 22.96 -27.77 -3.72
N PRO A 45 23.53 -26.78 -4.42
CA PRO A 45 22.85 -25.68 -5.13
C PRO A 45 22.37 -26.03 -6.56
N GLN A 46 21.17 -25.57 -6.92
CA GLN A 46 20.46 -25.83 -8.18
C GLN A 46 21.00 -25.03 -9.39
N VAL A 47 22.33 -24.97 -9.55
CA VAL A 47 22.98 -24.16 -10.59
C VAL A 47 22.60 -24.64 -12.00
N ALA A 48 22.63 -25.95 -12.23
CA ALA A 48 22.28 -26.54 -13.52
C ALA A 48 20.82 -26.25 -13.92
N GLN A 49 19.88 -26.44 -12.99
CA GLN A 49 18.47 -26.13 -13.21
C GLN A 49 18.24 -24.65 -13.57
N ARG A 50 18.97 -23.73 -12.91
CA ARG A 50 18.88 -22.29 -13.16
C ARG A 50 19.42 -21.89 -14.52
N ILE A 51 20.54 -22.48 -14.95
CA ILE A 51 21.13 -22.25 -16.27
C ILE A 51 20.19 -22.78 -17.36
N ILE A 52 19.68 -24.01 -17.21
CA ILE A 52 18.75 -24.61 -18.18
C ILE A 52 17.47 -23.76 -18.26
N SER A 53 16.85 -23.43 -17.13
CA SER A 53 15.67 -22.55 -17.09
C SER A 53 15.92 -21.19 -17.76
N SER A 54 17.12 -20.62 -17.58
CA SER A 54 17.51 -19.37 -18.25
C SER A 54 17.58 -19.50 -19.77
N PHE A 55 18.13 -20.60 -20.29
CA PHE A 55 18.11 -20.88 -21.74
C PHE A 55 16.67 -21.04 -22.24
N GLY A 56 15.80 -21.69 -21.46
CA GLY A 56 14.37 -21.78 -21.76
C GLY A 56 13.72 -20.41 -21.96
N TRP A 57 14.00 -19.47 -21.06
CA TRP A 57 13.52 -18.09 -21.17
C TRP A 57 14.12 -17.32 -22.36
N ILE A 58 15.42 -17.46 -22.61
CA ILE A 58 16.08 -16.80 -23.76
C ILE A 58 15.45 -17.28 -25.07
N PHE A 59 15.27 -18.59 -25.24
CA PHE A 59 14.63 -19.15 -26.44
C PHE A 59 13.17 -18.71 -26.56
N LEU A 60 12.45 -18.57 -25.44
CA LEU A 60 11.09 -18.04 -25.43
C LEU A 60 11.06 -16.59 -25.93
N ILE A 61 11.90 -15.72 -25.37
CA ILE A 61 11.98 -14.31 -25.73
C ILE A 61 12.34 -14.15 -27.21
N LEU A 62 13.35 -14.89 -27.68
CA LEU A 62 13.76 -14.87 -29.09
C LEU A 62 12.66 -15.39 -30.02
N SER A 63 11.96 -16.46 -29.62
CA SER A 63 10.83 -17.02 -30.37
C SER A 63 9.70 -15.99 -30.50
N VAL A 64 9.27 -15.39 -29.38
CA VAL A 64 8.19 -14.39 -29.38
C VAL A 64 8.62 -13.14 -30.12
N TRP A 65 9.86 -12.69 -29.96
CA TRP A 65 10.41 -11.57 -30.72
C TRP A 65 10.33 -11.84 -32.22
N TRP A 66 10.79 -12.99 -32.69
CA TRP A 66 10.70 -13.35 -34.10
C TRP A 66 9.24 -13.41 -34.57
N PHE A 67 8.37 -14.11 -33.83
CA PHE A 67 6.94 -14.28 -34.14
C PHE A 67 6.23 -12.94 -34.32
N VAL A 68 6.48 -12.00 -33.42
CA VAL A 68 5.86 -10.67 -33.40
C VAL A 68 6.27 -9.81 -34.60
N TYR A 69 7.46 -10.04 -35.16
CA TYR A 69 7.96 -9.34 -36.34
C TYR A 69 7.58 -9.99 -37.67
N GLU A 70 6.91 -11.16 -37.68
CA GLU A 70 6.41 -11.76 -38.90
C GLU A 70 5.39 -10.83 -39.60
N PRO A 71 5.45 -10.65 -40.93
CA PRO A 71 4.56 -9.74 -41.66
C PRO A 71 3.05 -9.86 -41.35
N PRO A 72 2.45 -11.07 -41.30
CA PRO A 72 1.02 -11.20 -40.99
C PRO A 72 0.69 -10.83 -39.53
N VAL A 73 1.60 -11.11 -38.60
CA VAL A 73 1.44 -10.85 -37.17
C VAL A 73 1.66 -9.37 -36.87
N LYS A 74 2.72 -8.79 -37.44
CA LYS A 74 3.04 -7.37 -37.36
C LYS A 74 1.88 -6.49 -37.86
N LYS A 75 1.23 -6.86 -38.96
CA LYS A 75 0.04 -6.14 -39.46
C LYS A 75 -1.12 -6.15 -38.46
N LYS A 76 -1.35 -7.28 -37.79
CA LYS A 76 -2.41 -7.42 -36.77
C LYS A 76 -2.08 -6.70 -35.45
N LEU A 77 -0.80 -6.66 -35.07
CA LEU A 77 -0.31 -6.02 -33.85
C LEU A 77 -0.02 -4.52 -34.01
N THR A 78 -0.23 -3.96 -35.20
CA THR A 78 -0.12 -2.52 -35.44
C THR A 78 -1.51 -1.90 -35.32
N ALA A 79 -1.81 -1.33 -34.16
CA ALA A 79 -3.07 -0.62 -33.89
C ALA A 79 -2.81 0.89 -33.90
N TYR A 80 -3.63 1.67 -34.62
CA TYR A 80 -3.51 3.13 -34.71
C TYR A 80 -2.12 3.66 -35.12
N GLY A 81 -1.38 2.89 -35.93
CA GLY A 81 -0.01 3.23 -36.34
C GLY A 81 1.07 2.90 -35.31
N LEU A 82 0.70 2.38 -34.14
CA LEU A 82 1.62 1.95 -33.09
C LEU A 82 1.79 0.42 -33.12
N PHE A 83 3.04 -0.03 -33.24
CA PHE A 83 3.37 -1.45 -33.21
C PHE A 83 3.52 -1.92 -31.75
N LEU A 84 2.56 -2.72 -31.27
CA LEU A 84 2.52 -3.24 -29.89
C LEU A 84 3.48 -4.40 -29.64
N GLY A 85 4.07 -4.94 -30.71
CA GLY A 85 4.98 -6.08 -30.62
C GLY A 85 6.11 -5.95 -29.59
N PRO A 86 6.89 -4.86 -29.59
CA PRO A 86 8.00 -4.67 -28.67
C PRO A 86 7.56 -4.53 -27.21
N TRP A 87 6.30 -4.12 -26.96
CA TRP A 87 5.73 -4.10 -25.62
C TRP A 87 5.54 -5.52 -25.07
N ILE A 88 5.07 -6.45 -25.90
CA ILE A 88 4.90 -7.86 -25.50
C ILE A 88 6.27 -8.48 -25.19
N VAL A 89 7.25 -8.27 -26.07
CA VAL A 89 8.61 -8.79 -25.86
C VAL A 89 9.26 -8.12 -24.65
N GLY A 90 9.08 -6.81 -24.47
CA GLY A 90 9.57 -6.08 -23.31
C GLY A 90 8.98 -6.60 -22.00
N ALA A 91 7.69 -6.95 -21.98
CA ALA A 91 7.05 -7.53 -20.80
C ALA A 91 7.70 -8.87 -20.44
N LEU A 92 7.93 -9.75 -21.43
CA LEU A 92 8.61 -11.03 -21.22
C LEU A 92 10.05 -10.85 -20.71
N VAL A 93 10.78 -9.88 -21.25
CA VAL A 93 12.14 -9.54 -20.78
C VAL A 93 12.10 -9.06 -19.33
N CYS A 94 11.13 -8.21 -18.96
CA CYS A 94 10.96 -7.77 -17.57
C CYS A 94 10.61 -8.93 -16.64
N VAL A 95 9.72 -9.84 -17.04
CA VAL A 95 9.38 -11.04 -16.25
C VAL A 95 10.61 -11.92 -16.04
N TYR A 96 11.44 -12.11 -17.07
CA TYR A 96 12.65 -12.89 -16.96
C TYR A 96 13.70 -12.24 -16.05
N LEU A 97 14.01 -10.95 -16.28
CA LEU A 97 15.01 -10.21 -15.51
C LEU A 97 14.62 -10.09 -14.03
N PHE A 98 13.39 -9.64 -13.74
CA PHE A 98 12.97 -9.38 -12.35
C PHE A 98 12.35 -10.59 -11.65
N GLY A 99 11.92 -11.61 -12.40
CA GLY A 99 11.38 -12.84 -11.82
C GLY A 99 12.43 -13.92 -11.60
N THR A 100 13.18 -14.26 -12.65
CA THR A 100 14.07 -15.44 -12.64
C THR A 100 15.48 -15.12 -12.12
N ILE A 101 16.00 -13.91 -12.41
CA ILE A 101 17.35 -13.51 -11.98
C ILE A 101 17.33 -12.98 -10.53
N GLU A 102 16.34 -12.19 -10.16
CA GLU A 102 16.20 -11.69 -8.77
C GLU A 102 15.58 -12.72 -7.82
N GLY A 103 15.00 -13.82 -8.33
CA GLY A 103 14.36 -14.85 -7.51
C GLY A 103 13.09 -14.35 -6.79
N ARG A 104 12.50 -13.26 -7.28
CA ARG A 104 11.29 -12.64 -6.71
C ARG A 104 10.05 -13.15 -7.44
N THR A 105 8.93 -13.24 -6.72
CA THR A 105 7.63 -13.50 -7.34
C THR A 105 7.20 -12.27 -8.14
N VAL A 106 7.01 -12.46 -9.45
CA VAL A 106 6.48 -11.45 -10.37
C VAL A 106 4.97 -11.28 -10.09
N PRO A 107 4.40 -10.06 -10.12
CA PRO A 107 4.98 -8.80 -10.63
C PRO A 107 5.61 -7.90 -9.54
N THR A 108 6.85 -7.45 -9.77
CA THR A 108 7.52 -6.42 -8.94
C THR A 108 7.29 -5.01 -9.50
N GLN A 109 7.31 -4.00 -8.62
CA GLN A 109 7.21 -2.58 -8.99
C GLN A 109 8.28 -2.15 -10.00
N THR A 110 9.51 -2.66 -9.83
CA THR A 110 10.65 -2.38 -10.73
C THR A 110 10.43 -2.94 -12.14
N ALA A 111 9.75 -4.09 -12.28
CA ALA A 111 9.43 -4.66 -13.58
C ALA A 111 8.46 -3.77 -14.36
N PHE A 112 7.43 -3.21 -13.69
CA PHE A 112 6.49 -2.29 -14.34
C PHE A 112 7.14 -0.96 -14.73
N ILE A 113 8.00 -0.41 -13.89
CA ILE A 113 8.69 0.86 -14.18
C ILE A 113 9.67 0.71 -15.35
N SER A 114 10.37 -0.42 -15.46
CA SER A 114 11.37 -0.67 -16.50
C SER A 114 10.78 -1.17 -17.83
N TRP A 115 9.51 -1.60 -17.83
CA TRP A 115 8.89 -2.18 -19.00
C TRP A 115 8.81 -1.24 -20.22
N PRO A 116 8.35 0.02 -20.10
CA PRO A 116 8.33 0.95 -21.23
C PRO A 116 9.72 1.19 -21.89
N PRO A 117 10.81 1.51 -21.16
CA PRO A 117 12.10 1.79 -21.78
C PRO A 117 12.70 0.54 -22.42
N ILE A 118 12.54 -0.64 -21.80
CA ILE A 118 12.99 -1.91 -22.40
C ILE A 118 12.24 -2.16 -23.72
N SER A 119 10.93 -1.91 -23.76
CA SER A 119 10.12 -2.03 -24.97
C SER A 119 10.57 -1.07 -26.07
N ALA A 120 10.95 0.16 -25.71
CA ALA A 120 11.51 1.14 -26.66
C ALA A 120 12.86 0.67 -27.24
N LEU A 121 13.74 0.08 -26.41
CA LEU A 121 15.02 -0.47 -26.87
C LEU A 121 14.83 -1.63 -27.85
N ILE A 122 13.87 -2.52 -27.58
CA ILE A 122 13.53 -3.65 -28.47
C ILE A 122 12.94 -3.16 -29.80
N TRP A 123 12.16 -2.07 -29.78
CA TRP A 123 11.66 -1.45 -31.00
C TRP A 123 12.78 -0.78 -31.81
N ALA A 124 13.76 -0.20 -31.13
CA ALA A 124 14.88 0.48 -31.77
C ALA A 124 15.93 -0.48 -32.36
N SER A 125 16.12 -1.66 -31.76
CA SER A 125 17.17 -2.62 -32.16
C SER A 125 17.21 -2.98 -33.66
N PRO A 126 16.10 -3.31 -34.35
CA PRO A 126 16.16 -3.63 -35.79
C PRO A 126 16.52 -2.43 -36.67
N LYS A 127 16.50 -1.19 -36.14
CA LYS A 127 16.88 0.01 -36.91
C LYS A 127 18.39 0.19 -37.01
N PHE A 128 19.15 -0.44 -36.11
CA PHE A 128 20.62 -0.40 -36.07
C PHE A 128 21.26 -1.58 -36.80
N VAL A 129 20.51 -2.64 -37.08
CA VAL A 129 21.02 -3.86 -37.72
C VAL A 129 20.38 -4.00 -39.10
N LYS A 130 21.19 -3.96 -40.15
CA LYS A 130 20.74 -4.23 -41.53
C LYS A 130 21.37 -5.53 -42.01
N SER A 131 20.66 -6.28 -42.85
CA SER A 131 21.24 -7.43 -43.55
C SER A 131 22.02 -6.93 -44.76
N ASP A 132 23.28 -7.34 -44.88
CA ASP A 132 24.09 -7.08 -46.08
C ASP A 132 23.49 -7.82 -47.28
N PRO A 133 23.21 -7.16 -48.41
CA PRO A 133 22.65 -7.80 -49.60
C PRO A 133 23.53 -8.92 -50.17
N ASN A 134 24.84 -8.91 -49.95
CA ASN A 134 25.77 -9.89 -50.54
C ASN A 134 26.04 -11.09 -49.64
N THR A 135 26.20 -10.87 -48.33
CA THR A 135 26.57 -11.93 -47.35
C THR A 135 25.42 -12.35 -46.45
N LYS A 136 24.25 -11.68 -46.54
CA LYS A 136 23.07 -11.88 -45.67
C LYS A 136 23.39 -11.80 -44.16
N SER A 137 24.56 -11.30 -43.79
CA SER A 137 25.00 -11.17 -42.41
C SER A 137 24.48 -9.86 -41.80
N PRO A 138 24.28 -9.81 -40.47
CA PRO A 138 23.88 -8.60 -39.79
C PRO A 138 25.06 -7.62 -39.72
N VAL A 139 24.93 -6.48 -40.40
CA VAL A 139 25.91 -5.37 -40.35
C VAL A 139 25.32 -4.23 -39.53
N TYR A 140 26.12 -3.73 -38.57
CA TYR A 140 25.76 -2.55 -37.80
C TYR A 140 25.75 -1.31 -38.71
N SER A 141 24.58 -0.69 -38.84
CA SER A 141 24.38 0.50 -39.66
C SER A 141 23.85 1.63 -38.79
N ASN A 142 24.59 2.75 -38.76
CA ASN A 142 24.16 3.92 -38.01
C ASN A 142 22.88 4.51 -38.66
N PRO A 143 21.77 4.72 -37.92
CA PRO A 143 20.53 5.22 -38.50
C PRO A 143 20.71 6.61 -39.14
N THR A 144 19.90 6.91 -40.14
CA THR A 144 19.82 8.27 -40.73
C THR A 144 19.28 9.27 -39.71
N LYS A 145 19.63 10.56 -39.86
CA LYS A 145 19.19 11.66 -38.95
C LYS A 145 17.70 11.62 -38.56
N PRO A 146 16.73 11.47 -39.48
CA PRO A 146 15.31 11.41 -39.11
C PRO A 146 14.97 10.17 -38.26
N LYS A 147 15.55 9.01 -38.58
CA LYS A 147 15.32 7.78 -37.80
C LYS A 147 15.88 7.88 -36.38
N ARG A 148 16.95 8.66 -36.16
CA ARG A 148 17.50 8.92 -34.82
C ARG A 148 16.54 9.75 -33.98
N GLN A 149 15.94 10.79 -34.57
CA GLN A 149 14.93 11.61 -33.90
C GLN A 149 13.72 10.77 -33.48
N ASP A 150 13.21 9.91 -34.36
CA ASP A 150 12.11 9.00 -34.03
C ASP A 150 12.47 8.06 -32.86
N ILE A 151 13.70 7.54 -32.83
CA ILE A 151 14.17 6.67 -31.73
C ILE A 151 14.22 7.44 -30.41
N ILE A 152 14.77 8.65 -30.43
CA ILE A 152 14.85 9.50 -29.23
C ILE A 152 13.44 9.87 -28.75
N LEU A 153 12.54 10.26 -29.65
CA LEU A 153 11.16 10.61 -29.30
C LEU A 153 10.41 9.42 -28.68
N VAL A 154 10.51 8.22 -29.28
CA VAL A 154 9.88 7.02 -28.72
C VAL A 154 10.50 6.65 -27.37
N LEU A 155 11.81 6.75 -27.22
CA LEU A 155 12.48 6.48 -25.95
C LEU A 155 12.03 7.46 -24.86
N LEU A 156 12.02 8.76 -25.16
CA LEU A 156 11.56 9.81 -24.22
C LEU A 156 10.08 9.63 -23.85
N ALA A 157 9.22 9.32 -24.82
CA ALA A 157 7.81 9.03 -24.54
C ALA A 157 7.65 7.83 -23.58
N ASN A 158 8.43 6.76 -23.78
CA ASN A 158 8.43 5.62 -22.88
C ASN A 158 9.00 5.95 -21.50
N LEU A 159 10.03 6.80 -21.41
CA LEU A 159 10.55 7.28 -20.12
C LEU A 159 9.50 8.09 -19.36
N VAL A 160 8.72 8.94 -20.03
CA VAL A 160 7.60 9.65 -19.41
C VAL A 160 6.57 8.66 -18.86
N ILE A 161 6.23 7.61 -19.61
CA ILE A 161 5.32 6.54 -19.13
C ILE A 161 5.92 5.83 -17.91
N SER A 162 7.23 5.55 -17.89
CA SER A 162 7.90 4.98 -16.72
C SER A 162 7.84 5.90 -15.50
N CYS A 163 8.04 7.21 -15.69
CA CYS A 163 7.88 8.18 -14.62
C CYS A 163 6.45 8.19 -14.07
N TRP A 164 5.44 8.03 -14.93
CA TRP A 164 4.05 7.86 -14.49
C TRP A 164 3.83 6.62 -13.64
N PHE A 165 4.39 5.47 -14.04
CA PHE A 165 4.33 4.26 -13.22
C PHE A 165 5.04 4.44 -11.88
N GLN A 166 6.25 5.00 -11.89
CA GLN A 166 7.00 5.26 -10.67
C GLN A 166 6.23 6.18 -9.72
N PHE A 167 5.66 7.26 -10.24
CA PHE A 167 4.82 8.18 -9.47
C PHE A 167 3.59 7.46 -8.89
N TYR A 168 2.89 6.66 -9.70
CA TYR A 168 1.75 5.88 -9.24
C TYR A 168 2.11 5.00 -8.05
N PHE A 169 3.15 4.17 -8.16
CA PHE A 169 3.54 3.29 -7.06
C PHE A 169 4.01 4.06 -5.83
N GLN A 170 4.77 5.15 -6.01
CA GLN A 170 5.20 5.99 -4.90
C GLN A 170 4.01 6.59 -4.12
N ILE A 171 2.97 7.02 -4.83
CA ILE A 171 1.74 7.53 -4.22
C ILE A 171 0.99 6.40 -3.50
N GLN A 172 0.90 5.21 -4.11
CA GLN A 172 0.26 4.06 -3.47
C GLN A 172 0.97 3.64 -2.18
N ASP A 173 2.31 3.59 -2.19
CA ASP A 173 3.12 3.29 -1.00
C ASP A 173 2.93 4.36 0.07
N TRP A 174 2.88 5.64 -0.32
CA TRP A 174 2.64 6.75 0.60
C TRP A 174 1.26 6.66 1.27
N ILE A 175 0.21 6.30 0.51
CA ILE A 175 -1.15 6.08 1.01
C ILE A 175 -1.24 4.80 1.84
N ALA A 176 -0.45 3.77 1.56
CA ALA A 176 -0.38 2.56 2.36
C ALA A 176 0.23 2.81 3.75
N GLN A 177 1.24 3.68 3.82
CA GLN A 177 1.90 4.04 5.07
C GLN A 177 1.10 5.04 5.91
N ASN A 178 0.16 5.77 5.32
CA ASN A 178 -0.62 6.82 5.99
C ASN A 178 -2.13 6.57 5.83
N PRO A 179 -2.73 5.71 6.67
CA PRO A 179 -4.15 5.35 6.54
C PRO A 179 -5.09 6.54 6.76
N ALA A 180 -4.70 7.56 7.54
CA ALA A 180 -5.44 8.82 7.66
C ALA A 180 -5.66 9.53 6.32
N LEU A 181 -4.71 9.45 5.37
CA LEU A 181 -4.89 10.02 4.03
C LEU A 181 -5.99 9.29 3.25
N ARG A 182 -6.25 8.00 3.53
CA ARG A 182 -7.34 7.25 2.89
C ARG A 182 -8.72 7.76 3.32
N ALA A 183 -8.83 8.47 4.44
CA ALA A 183 -10.07 9.10 4.87
C ALA A 183 -10.43 10.32 3.98
N GLU A 184 -9.47 10.80 3.19
CA GLU A 184 -9.66 11.94 2.31
C GLU A 184 -10.35 11.57 0.99
N ASP A 185 -10.98 12.58 0.40
CA ASP A 185 -11.72 12.46 -0.85
C ASP A 185 -10.78 12.65 -2.04
N PHE A 186 -10.32 11.55 -2.62
CA PHE A 186 -9.52 11.53 -3.85
C PHE A 186 -10.36 11.29 -5.10
N SER A 187 -11.68 11.49 -5.07
CA SER A 187 -12.58 11.27 -6.22
C SER A 187 -12.19 12.04 -7.49
N ARG A 188 -11.39 13.10 -7.36
CA ARG A 188 -10.87 13.92 -8.47
C ARG A 188 -9.44 13.57 -8.90
N SER A 189 -8.80 12.57 -8.30
CA SER A 189 -7.43 12.16 -8.62
C SER A 189 -7.44 10.98 -9.59
N ALA A 190 -6.75 11.12 -10.73
CA ALA A 190 -6.56 10.03 -11.69
C ALA A 190 -5.51 8.99 -11.22
N PHE A 191 -4.79 9.28 -10.13
CA PHE A 191 -3.65 8.47 -9.66
C PHE A 191 -3.95 7.65 -8.41
N VAL A 192 -5.02 7.99 -7.70
CA VAL A 192 -5.41 7.32 -6.47
C VAL A 192 -6.69 6.54 -6.73
N TRP A 193 -6.57 5.22 -6.84
CA TRP A 193 -7.73 4.36 -6.92
C TRP A 193 -8.16 3.93 -5.50
N GLN A 194 -9.35 4.35 -5.08
CA GLN A 194 -9.98 3.90 -3.85
C GLN A 194 -11.02 2.82 -4.20
N PRO A 195 -10.74 1.52 -3.98
CA PRO A 195 -11.75 0.48 -4.07
C PRO A 195 -12.77 0.69 -2.95
N GLN A 196 -13.96 1.15 -3.32
CA GLN A 196 -15.13 1.27 -2.46
C GLN A 196 -14.99 2.26 -1.30
N ARG A 197 -16.17 2.70 -0.82
CA ARG A 197 -16.37 3.61 0.31
C ARG A 197 -15.68 3.03 1.54
N PHE A 198 -14.40 3.36 1.73
CA PHE A 198 -13.69 3.09 2.96
C PHE A 198 -14.45 3.80 4.08
N ASP A 199 -14.80 3.04 5.11
CA ASP A 199 -15.48 3.59 6.28
C ASP A 199 -14.57 4.64 6.89
N ARG A 200 -14.95 5.93 6.85
CA ARG A 200 -14.09 7.03 7.36
C ARG A 200 -13.66 6.76 8.80
N ALA A 201 -14.50 6.08 9.57
CA ALA A 201 -14.21 5.61 10.92
C ALA A 201 -13.03 4.63 10.98
N ALA A 202 -12.88 3.73 10.01
CA ALA A 202 -11.75 2.80 9.92
C ALA A 202 -10.45 3.50 9.46
N ALA A 203 -10.57 4.50 8.57
CA ALA A 203 -9.43 5.27 8.09
C ALA A 203 -8.86 6.26 9.14
N LEU A 204 -9.68 6.70 10.09
CA LEU A 204 -9.29 7.52 11.23
C LEU A 204 -9.03 6.69 12.52
N SER A 205 -8.83 5.37 12.37
CA SER A 205 -8.71 4.43 13.48
C SER A 205 -7.68 4.84 14.53
N ARG A 206 -6.57 5.46 14.13
CA ARG A 206 -5.57 5.96 15.09
C ARG A 206 -6.06 7.13 15.96
N GLY A 207 -6.77 8.08 15.37
CA GLY A 207 -7.41 9.14 16.16
C GLY A 207 -8.46 8.57 17.13
N ALA A 208 -9.17 7.52 16.70
CA ALA A 208 -10.10 6.79 17.56
C ALA A 208 -9.38 6.01 18.68
N ASP A 209 -8.26 5.34 18.40
CA ASP A 209 -7.43 4.66 19.40
C ASP A 209 -6.95 5.65 20.48
N ILE A 210 -6.47 6.82 20.05
CA ILE A 210 -6.03 7.91 20.96
C ILE A 210 -7.20 8.35 21.85
N LEU A 211 -8.39 8.55 21.31
CA LEU A 211 -9.57 8.96 22.08
C LEU A 211 -10.09 7.85 23.01
N ASN A 212 -10.03 6.58 22.57
CA ASN A 212 -10.41 5.43 23.39
C ASN A 212 -9.49 5.29 24.60
N LEU A 213 -8.18 5.38 24.38
CA LEU A 213 -7.19 5.27 25.43
C LEU A 213 -7.21 6.49 26.37
N ALA A 214 -7.39 7.69 25.83
CA ALA A 214 -7.59 8.89 26.63
C ALA A 214 -8.84 8.78 27.52
N ALA A 215 -9.96 8.31 26.99
CA ALA A 215 -11.18 8.08 27.76
C ALA A 215 -10.99 7.02 28.85
N GLN A 216 -10.24 5.95 28.57
CA GLN A 216 -9.89 4.95 29.56
C GLN A 216 -9.03 5.53 30.69
N ASN A 217 -8.02 6.32 30.36
CA ASN A 217 -7.16 6.96 31.35
C ASN A 217 -7.94 7.96 32.22
N VAL A 218 -8.84 8.78 31.62
CA VAL A 218 -9.74 9.66 32.38
C VAL A 218 -10.64 8.87 33.33
N ARG A 219 -11.18 7.74 32.88
CA ARG A 219 -11.99 6.86 33.73
C ARG A 219 -11.17 6.31 34.89
N THR A 220 -9.96 5.82 34.65
CA THR A 220 -9.08 5.30 35.71
C THR A 220 -8.70 6.36 36.74
N GLU A 221 -8.47 7.60 36.31
CA GLU A 221 -8.06 8.70 37.20
C GLU A 221 -9.22 9.26 38.04
N LEU A 222 -10.45 9.26 37.53
CA LEU A 222 -11.59 9.94 38.16
C LEU A 222 -12.64 9.01 38.78
N GLU A 223 -12.78 7.78 38.29
CA GLU A 223 -13.81 6.84 38.76
C GLU A 223 -13.58 6.47 40.23
N GLY A 224 -14.60 6.67 41.06
CA GLY A 224 -14.56 6.30 42.48
C GLY A 224 -13.69 7.20 43.36
N LYS A 225 -13.11 8.28 42.82
CA LYS A 225 -12.39 9.28 43.61
C LYS A 225 -13.36 10.23 44.32
N PRO A 226 -12.98 10.80 45.48
CA PRO A 226 -13.78 11.82 46.15
C PRO A 226 -14.03 13.03 45.25
N TRP A 227 -15.25 13.58 45.27
CA TRP A 227 -15.65 14.66 44.36
C TRP A 227 -14.70 15.88 44.39
N GLY A 228 -14.22 16.29 45.57
CA GLY A 228 -13.30 17.43 45.67
C GLY A 228 -11.94 17.21 45.01
N GLN A 229 -11.55 15.96 44.70
CA GLN A 229 -10.38 15.66 43.87
C GLN A 229 -10.73 15.71 42.38
N VAL A 230 -11.89 15.17 42.00
CA VAL A 230 -12.41 15.20 40.63
C VAL A 230 -12.59 16.63 40.14
N GLU A 231 -13.18 17.49 40.97
CA GLU A 231 -13.40 18.90 40.64
C GLU A 231 -12.08 19.67 40.49
N ARG A 232 -11.10 19.44 41.37
CA ARG A 232 -9.76 20.00 41.22
C ARG A 232 -9.06 19.54 39.94
N TRP A 233 -9.23 18.26 39.59
CA TRP A 233 -8.69 17.72 38.35
C TRP A 233 -9.29 18.42 37.13
N LEU A 234 -10.62 18.63 37.12
CA LEU A 234 -11.34 19.33 36.05
C LEU A 234 -11.00 20.81 35.96
N GLN A 235 -10.78 21.48 37.10
CA GLN A 235 -10.34 22.88 37.15
C GLN A 235 -8.90 23.06 36.63
N GLN A 236 -8.04 22.03 36.72
CA GLN A 236 -6.65 22.07 36.28
C GLN A 236 -6.43 21.41 34.91
N LEU A 237 -7.44 21.45 34.04
CA LEU A 237 -7.43 20.74 32.76
C LEU A 237 -6.19 21.07 31.90
N ASP A 238 -5.73 22.32 31.91
CA ASP A 238 -4.55 22.78 31.15
C ASP A 238 -3.25 22.05 31.55
N GLN A 239 -3.16 21.60 32.80
CA GLN A 239 -2.03 20.81 33.30
C GLN A 239 -2.24 19.30 33.13
N GLN A 240 -3.50 18.84 33.21
CA GLN A 240 -3.83 17.42 33.13
C GLN A 240 -3.84 16.90 31.69
N VAL A 241 -4.29 17.69 30.71
CA VAL A 241 -4.36 17.27 29.29
C VAL A 241 -2.97 16.96 28.70
N PRO A 242 -1.92 17.76 28.93
CA PRO A 242 -0.56 17.40 28.49
C PRO A 242 -0.05 16.10 29.12
N ARG A 243 -0.35 15.86 30.41
CA ARG A 243 0.02 14.59 31.09
C ARG A 243 -0.72 13.40 30.49
N LEU A 244 -2.03 13.55 30.27
CA LEU A 244 -2.86 12.55 29.60
C LEU A 244 -2.33 12.24 28.20
N ARG A 245 -1.95 13.26 27.44
CA ARG A 245 -1.35 13.12 26.11
C ARG A 245 -0.05 12.30 26.16
N GLN A 246 0.80 12.55 27.14
CA GLN A 246 2.04 11.80 27.33
C GLN A 246 1.76 10.33 27.68
N GLN A 247 0.86 10.07 28.64
CA GLN A 247 0.47 8.70 29.01
C GLN A 247 -0.11 7.90 27.84
N VAL A 248 -0.96 8.54 27.04
CA VAL A 248 -1.54 7.93 25.83
C VAL A 248 -0.44 7.61 24.80
N ARG A 249 0.53 8.52 24.59
CA ARG A 249 1.68 8.28 23.71
C ARG A 249 2.57 7.13 24.16
N ASP A 250 2.80 7.00 25.46
CA ASP A 250 3.68 5.96 26.01
C ASP A 250 3.05 4.56 25.91
N GLN A 251 1.72 4.47 25.90
CA GLN A 251 0.96 3.22 25.82
C GLN A 251 0.61 2.81 24.38
N LEU A 252 0.60 3.74 23.41
CA LEU A 252 0.33 3.46 22.01
C LEU A 252 1.58 2.87 21.30
N PRO A 253 1.41 1.91 20.38
CA PRO A 253 2.50 1.45 19.54
C PRO A 253 3.11 2.61 18.74
N ARG A 254 4.45 2.71 18.74
CA ARG A 254 5.16 3.75 17.98
C ARG A 254 4.78 3.65 16.51
N SER A 255 4.19 4.75 15.99
CA SER A 255 3.88 4.90 14.58
C SER A 255 4.14 6.34 14.18
N THR A 256 4.60 6.53 12.95
CA THR A 256 4.83 7.86 12.35
C THR A 256 3.56 8.70 12.30
N GLU A 257 2.38 8.05 12.30
CA GLU A 257 1.07 8.69 12.33
C GLU A 257 0.69 9.23 13.72
N ALA A 258 1.06 8.55 14.81
CA ALA A 258 0.72 8.99 16.17
C ALA A 258 1.30 10.37 16.51
N ASP A 259 2.45 10.71 15.93
CA ASP A 259 3.08 12.04 16.08
C ASP A 259 2.32 13.16 15.36
N LEU A 260 1.44 12.81 14.42
CA LEU A 260 0.64 13.74 13.62
C LEU A 260 -0.67 14.12 14.31
N TRP A 261 -1.08 13.35 15.31
CA TRP A 261 -2.28 13.58 16.11
C TRP A 261 -1.94 14.33 17.40
N THR A 262 -2.77 15.32 17.75
CA THR A 262 -2.68 16.05 19.02
C THR A 262 -3.96 15.89 19.82
N LEU A 263 -3.84 15.38 21.05
CA LEU A 263 -4.95 15.26 21.98
C LEU A 263 -5.16 16.59 22.73
N ASN A 264 -6.37 17.14 22.66
CA ASN A 264 -6.84 18.28 23.44
C ASN A 264 -8.06 17.89 24.29
N GLY A 265 -8.38 18.71 25.28
CA GLY A 265 -9.56 18.53 26.13
C GLY A 265 -10.15 19.87 26.50
N ARG A 266 -11.49 19.97 26.56
CA ARG A 266 -12.21 21.14 27.06
C ARG A 266 -13.47 20.74 27.82
N VAL A 267 -13.90 21.57 28.77
CA VAL A 267 -15.18 21.40 29.45
C VAL A 267 -16.23 22.26 28.74
N ILE A 268 -17.31 21.66 28.23
CA ILE A 268 -18.30 22.38 27.41
C ILE A 268 -19.46 22.91 28.25
N SER A 269 -19.82 22.20 29.33
CA SER A 269 -21.04 22.48 30.08
C SER A 269 -20.77 22.69 31.57
N SER A 270 -21.69 23.40 32.23
CA SER A 270 -21.78 23.47 33.69
C SER A 270 -22.08 22.10 34.34
N ALA A 271 -22.42 21.10 33.53
CA ALA A 271 -22.65 19.72 33.96
C ALA A 271 -21.36 18.86 33.96
N TYR A 272 -20.18 19.48 33.93
CA TYR A 272 -18.87 18.81 33.95
C TYR A 272 -18.68 17.80 32.80
N ASP A 273 -19.19 18.14 31.61
CA ASP A 273 -18.95 17.35 30.41
C ASP A 273 -17.56 17.66 29.84
N LEU A 274 -16.66 16.68 29.94
CA LEU A 274 -15.31 16.74 29.38
C LEU A 274 -15.34 16.27 27.93
N GLN A 275 -15.07 17.16 26.99
CA GLN A 275 -14.87 16.81 25.59
C GLN A 275 -13.38 16.62 25.30
N LEU A 276 -13.02 15.39 24.94
CA LEU A 276 -11.73 15.02 24.39
C LEU A 276 -11.74 15.23 22.88
N GLN A 277 -10.67 15.81 22.34
CA GLN A 277 -10.52 16.12 20.93
C GLN A 277 -9.20 15.55 20.42
N ALA A 278 -9.23 14.82 19.30
CA ALA A 278 -8.03 14.44 18.58
C ALA A 278 -7.95 15.27 17.30
N LEU A 279 -6.93 16.13 17.22
CA LEU A 279 -6.68 17.05 16.12
C LEU A 279 -5.60 16.50 15.21
N TRP A 280 -5.87 16.47 13.91
CA TRP A 280 -4.90 16.11 12.88
C TRP A 280 -4.11 17.35 12.43
N ASN A 281 -2.79 17.38 12.67
CA ASN A 281 -1.95 18.57 12.49
C ASN A 281 -1.04 18.54 11.24
N ARG A 282 -1.21 17.59 10.31
CA ARG A 282 -0.23 17.24 9.26
C ARG A 282 -0.91 16.98 7.90
N PRO A 283 -0.18 16.68 6.79
CA PRO A 283 -0.62 17.06 5.45
C PRO A 283 -1.98 16.44 5.11
N ASN A 284 -2.83 17.31 4.61
CA ASN A 284 -4.20 17.07 4.21
C ASN A 284 -4.36 17.55 2.75
N SER A 285 -5.22 16.89 1.98
CA SER A 285 -5.55 17.30 0.60
C SER A 285 -6.36 18.60 0.56
N ARG A 286 -7.00 18.96 1.68
CA ARG A 286 -7.70 20.24 1.88
C ARG A 286 -6.96 21.05 2.91
N ARG A 287 -6.89 22.38 2.81
CA ARG A 287 -6.22 23.27 3.80
C ARG A 287 -6.80 23.21 5.25
N GLN A 288 -7.76 22.32 5.53
CA GLN A 288 -8.51 22.23 6.78
C GLN A 288 -8.17 20.92 7.49
N GLY A 289 -7.83 20.99 8.78
CA GLY A 289 -7.60 19.80 9.60
C GLY A 289 -8.90 19.06 9.92
N TYR A 290 -8.76 17.85 10.47
CA TYR A 290 -9.87 17.07 10.99
C TYR A 290 -9.82 17.06 12.51
N GLU A 291 -11.00 17.15 13.13
CA GLU A 291 -11.18 16.89 14.56
C GLU A 291 -12.08 15.68 14.75
N LEU A 292 -11.66 14.79 15.64
CA LEU A 292 -12.50 13.75 16.22
C LEU A 292 -12.81 14.14 17.65
N THR A 293 -14.08 14.03 18.04
CA THR A 293 -14.50 14.40 19.39
C THR A 293 -15.14 13.22 20.11
N ARG A 294 -14.88 13.16 21.42
CA ARG A 294 -15.55 12.23 22.32
C ARG A 294 -15.90 12.95 23.62
N THR A 295 -17.15 12.84 24.03
CA THR A 295 -17.64 13.51 25.25
C THR A 295 -17.78 12.51 26.39
N CYS A 296 -17.20 12.86 27.54
CA CYS A 296 -17.27 12.12 28.79
C CYS A 296 -18.05 12.93 29.82
N ARG A 297 -19.20 12.41 30.24
CA ARG A 297 -20.04 12.99 31.27
C ARG A 297 -19.58 12.53 32.65
N ILE A 298 -19.28 13.48 33.52
CA ILE A 298 -18.76 13.21 34.87
C ILE A 298 -19.84 13.61 35.87
N THR A 299 -20.38 12.64 36.59
CA THR A 299 -21.48 12.85 37.55
C THR A 299 -21.08 12.51 38.97
N GLN A 300 -21.80 13.10 39.92
CA GLN A 300 -21.67 12.81 41.35
C GLN A 300 -22.58 11.64 41.71
N THR A 301 -22.05 10.64 42.39
CA THR A 301 -22.83 9.56 43.00
C THR A 301 -22.50 9.42 44.48
N ARG A 302 -23.50 9.09 45.30
CA ARG A 302 -23.29 8.79 46.71
C ARG A 302 -22.91 7.32 46.84
N LYS A 303 -21.72 7.04 47.39
CA LYS A 303 -21.29 5.69 47.72
C LYS A 303 -21.17 5.59 49.24
N THR A 304 -21.79 4.55 49.81
CA THR A 304 -21.66 4.24 51.24
C THR A 304 -20.22 3.82 51.48
N GLY A 305 -19.50 4.56 52.34
CA GLY A 305 -18.09 4.24 52.63
C GLY A 305 -17.96 2.86 53.29
N THR A 306 -16.79 2.23 53.12
CA THR A 306 -16.42 1.09 53.96
C THR A 306 -16.29 1.56 55.41
N PRO A 307 -16.84 0.82 56.40
CA PRO A 307 -16.71 1.21 57.81
C PRO A 307 -15.23 1.31 58.17
N SER A 308 -14.82 2.48 58.66
CA SER A 308 -13.47 2.64 59.21
C SER A 308 -13.39 1.90 60.54
N GLU A 309 -12.60 0.84 60.60
CA GLU A 309 -12.16 0.25 61.86
C GLU A 309 -11.26 1.27 62.57
N PHE A 310 -11.78 1.88 63.62
CA PHE A 310 -10.95 2.64 64.54
C PHE A 310 -10.26 1.64 65.47
N ASN A 311 -8.96 1.43 65.27
CA ASN A 311 -8.16 0.59 66.14
C ASN A 311 -7.78 1.40 67.39
N PHE A 312 -8.65 1.37 68.40
CA PHE A 312 -8.33 1.87 69.73
C PHE A 312 -7.76 0.71 70.53
N ASN A 313 -6.46 0.75 70.85
CA ASN A 313 -5.84 -0.13 71.85
C ASN A 313 -6.36 0.19 73.27
N SER A 314 -7.66 -0.01 73.51
CA SER A 314 -8.30 0.09 74.83
C SER A 314 -9.48 -0.90 74.93
N PRO A 315 -9.72 -1.50 76.11
CA PRO A 315 -10.68 -2.58 76.31
C PRO A 315 -12.11 -2.01 76.46
N ALA A 316 -12.72 -1.63 75.35
CA ALA A 316 -14.16 -1.41 75.23
C ALA A 316 -14.57 -1.80 73.80
N PRO A 317 -15.80 -2.31 73.57
CA PRO A 317 -16.23 -2.75 72.25
C PRO A 317 -16.09 -1.59 71.24
N PRO A 318 -15.54 -1.83 70.03
CA PRO A 318 -15.32 -0.78 69.06
C PRO A 318 -16.65 -0.13 68.70
N ALA A 319 -16.80 1.15 69.01
CA ALA A 319 -17.90 1.95 68.52
C ALA A 319 -17.74 2.08 66.99
N THR A 320 -18.47 1.27 66.23
CA THR A 320 -18.53 1.35 64.78
C THR A 320 -19.16 2.70 64.41
N ALA A 321 -18.33 3.69 64.05
CA ALA A 321 -18.85 4.96 63.56
C ALA A 321 -19.67 4.69 62.28
N PRO A 322 -20.85 5.31 62.12
CA PRO A 322 -21.65 5.13 60.91
C PRO A 322 -20.85 5.57 59.69
N ALA A 323 -20.78 4.71 58.67
CA ALA A 323 -20.10 4.99 57.42
C ALA A 323 -20.65 6.28 56.81
N ARG A 324 -19.83 7.34 56.78
CA ARG A 324 -20.23 8.60 56.17
C ARG A 324 -20.42 8.38 54.66
N PRO A 325 -21.55 8.78 54.08
CA PRO A 325 -21.73 8.72 52.63
C PRO A 325 -20.68 9.63 51.99
N GLN A 326 -19.83 9.05 51.15
CA GLN A 326 -18.85 9.82 50.37
C GLN A 326 -19.44 10.08 48.98
N ILE A 327 -19.35 11.34 48.53
CA ILE A 327 -19.70 11.72 47.17
C ILE A 327 -18.48 11.41 46.30
N VAL A 328 -18.64 10.50 45.35
CA VAL A 328 -17.60 10.06 44.43
C VAL A 328 -17.96 10.43 42.99
N GLY A 329 -16.93 10.60 42.16
CA GLY A 329 -17.11 10.80 40.71
C GLY A 329 -17.41 9.49 39.99
N THR A 330 -18.31 9.55 39.02
CA THR A 330 -18.58 8.49 38.04
C THR A 330 -18.45 9.05 36.63
N VAL A 331 -17.74 8.33 35.75
CA VAL A 331 -17.42 8.76 34.39
C VAL A 331 -18.15 7.89 33.37
N GLN A 332 -18.93 8.53 32.49
CA GLN A 332 -19.60 7.88 31.37
C GLN A 332 -19.18 8.54 30.05
N CYS A 333 -18.41 7.84 29.22
CA CYS A 333 -17.97 8.33 27.93
C CYS A 333 -18.86 7.80 26.80
N GLY A 334 -19.36 8.70 25.94
CA GLY A 334 -20.18 8.36 24.78
C GLY A 334 -19.39 7.73 23.63
N ALA A 335 -20.05 7.51 22.49
CA ALA A 335 -19.39 7.12 21.24
C ALA A 335 -18.53 8.27 20.68
N ILE A 336 -17.62 7.95 19.76
CA ILE A 336 -16.84 8.96 19.04
C ILE A 336 -17.75 9.60 18.00
N ASP A 337 -17.81 10.93 17.99
CA ASP A 337 -18.59 11.69 17.02
C ASP A 337 -18.00 11.55 15.60
N PRO A 338 -18.84 11.67 14.55
CA PRO A 338 -18.33 11.67 13.19
C PRO A 338 -17.31 12.81 12.99
N PRO A 339 -16.26 12.59 12.18
CA PRO A 339 -15.18 13.56 11.99
C PRO A 339 -15.73 14.90 11.51
N ARG A 340 -15.36 15.98 12.22
CA ARG A 340 -15.70 17.35 11.84
C ARG A 340 -14.49 18.00 11.17
N GLN A 341 -14.77 18.88 10.22
CA GLN A 341 -13.74 19.70 9.59
C GLN A 341 -13.47 20.92 10.45
N ILE A 342 -12.20 21.23 10.68
CA ILE A 342 -11.80 22.45 11.37
C ILE A 342 -12.03 23.60 10.40
N GLU A 343 -13.06 24.40 10.66
CA GLU A 343 -13.32 25.61 9.89
C GLU A 343 -12.13 26.57 10.09
N PRO A 344 -11.54 27.10 9.01
CA PRO A 344 -10.44 28.04 9.15
C PRO A 344 -10.99 29.25 9.90
N THR A 345 -10.44 29.50 11.08
CA THR A 345 -10.69 30.73 11.81
C THR A 345 -10.31 31.85 10.85
N ARG A 346 -11.30 32.64 10.39
CA ARG A 346 -11.05 33.89 9.65
C ARG A 346 -10.13 34.73 10.56
N SER A 347 -8.85 34.75 10.23
CA SER A 347 -7.89 35.71 10.77
C SER A 347 -7.85 36.92 9.86
#